data_AF-A0A2N2JCH0-F1
#
_entry.id   AF-A0A2N2JCH0-F1
#
_cell.length_a   1.000
_cell.length_b   1.000
_cell.length_c   1.000
_cell.angle_alpha   90.00
_cell.angle_beta   90.00
_cell.angle_gamma   90.00
#
_symmetry.space_group_name_H-M   'P 1'
#
loop_
_entity.id
_entity.type
_entity.pdbx_description
1 polymer ?
#
loop_
_entity_poly.entity_id
_entity_poly.type
_entity_poly.pdbx_seq_one_letter_code
_entity_poly.pdbx_strand_id
1 'polypeptide(L)'
;MSISEFNRFQLEASKLGRNVVFQVTVFEKKERNKSRLYAETQCFDPLQYMIQFVIRDAPDLDGVIEAFAKQLVHRGFAPMKYRVKSANGSWDAWIAVPEY
;
A
#
# COMPACT_ATOMS: atom_id res chain seq x y z
N MET A 1 -9.29 -23.14 -14.46
CA MET A 1 -7.97 -22.49 -14.30
C MET A 1 -7.92 -21.97 -12.89
N SER A 2 -6.95 -22.39 -12.08
CA SER A 2 -6.84 -21.97 -10.68
C SER A 2 -5.53 -21.21 -10.48
N ILE A 3 -5.60 -20.07 -9.81
CA ILE A 3 -4.44 -19.32 -9.31
C ILE A 3 -4.47 -19.44 -7.78
N SER A 4 -3.36 -19.84 -7.18
CA SER A 4 -3.20 -19.93 -5.74
C SER A 4 -1.83 -19.43 -5.31
N GLU A 5 -1.73 -18.87 -4.11
CA GLU A 5 -0.43 -18.54 -3.51
C GLU A 5 0.39 -19.83 -3.35
N PHE A 6 1.60 -19.83 -3.90
CA PHE A 6 2.55 -20.93 -3.85
C PHE A 6 3.57 -20.71 -2.73
N ASN A 7 4.06 -19.48 -2.58
CA ASN A 7 5.02 -19.12 -1.54
C ASN A 7 5.03 -17.61 -1.27
N ARG A 8 5.52 -17.21 -0.11
CA ARG A 8 5.75 -15.80 0.25
C ARG A 8 7.04 -15.68 1.03
N PHE A 9 7.90 -14.75 0.63
CA PHE A 9 9.18 -14.50 1.28
C PHE A 9 9.55 -13.02 1.23
N GLN A 10 10.49 -12.63 2.09
CA GLN A 10 11.08 -11.29 2.09
C GLN A 10 12.52 -11.38 1.59
N LEU A 11 12.92 -10.41 0.77
CA LEU A 11 14.27 -10.27 0.25
C LEU A 11 14.78 -8.88 0.60
N GLU A 12 15.85 -8.80 1.38
CA GLU A 12 16.54 -7.54 1.63
C GLU A 12 17.59 -7.32 0.54
N ALA A 13 17.60 -6.15 -0.08
CA ALA A 13 18.65 -5.75 -1.01
C ALA A 13 19.21 -4.38 -0.67
N SER A 14 20.51 -4.20 -0.90
CA SER A 14 21.20 -2.94 -0.69
C SER A 14 21.41 -2.20 -2.01
N LYS A 15 21.07 -0.91 -2.07
CA LYS A 15 21.35 -0.02 -3.21
C LYS A 15 21.66 1.39 -2.72
N LEU A 16 22.79 1.95 -3.17
CA LEU A 16 23.23 3.31 -2.82
C LEU A 16 23.30 3.56 -1.29
N GLY A 17 23.79 2.57 -0.53
CA GLY A 17 23.94 2.68 0.92
C GLY A 17 22.62 2.60 1.71
N ARG A 18 21.54 2.14 1.08
CA ARG A 18 20.23 1.93 1.71
C ARG A 18 19.80 0.49 1.54
N ASN A 19 19.22 -0.10 2.59
CA ASN A 19 18.62 -1.41 2.54
C ASN A 19 17.11 -1.28 2.32
N VAL A 20 16.60 -2.07 1.39
CA VAL A 20 15.19 -2.10 0.99
C VAL A 20 14.71 -3.53 1.10
N VAL A 21 13.54 -3.73 1.70
CA VAL A 21 12.95 -5.07 1.88
C VAL A 21 11.85 -5.25 0.86
N PHE A 22 11.96 -6.26 0.02
CA PHE A 22 10.94 -6.67 -0.93
C PHE A 22 10.14 -7.82 -0.33
N GLN A 23 8.83 -7.66 -0.21
CA GLN A 23 7.94 -8.79 0.00
C GLN A 23 7.58 -9.38 -1.37
N VAL A 24 7.96 -10.63 -1.60
CA VAL A 24 7.69 -11.37 -2.82
C VAL A 24 6.58 -12.38 -2.54
N THR A 25 5.48 -12.29 -3.27
CA THR A 25 4.41 -13.31 -3.25
C THR A 25 4.44 -14.06 -4.56
N VAL A 26 4.68 -15.36 -4.49
CA VAL A 26 4.71 -16.27 -5.65
C VAL A 26 3.35 -16.94 -5.74
N PHE A 27 2.73 -16.84 -6.92
CA PHE A 27 1.49 -17.51 -7.27
C PHE A 27 1.76 -18.63 -8.25
N GLU A 28 1.09 -19.76 -8.07
CA GLU A 28 1.03 -20.83 -9.06
C GLU A 28 -0.29 -20.75 -9.82
N LYS A 29 -0.20 -20.74 -11.15
CA LYS A 29 -1.34 -20.98 -12.04
C LYS A 29 -1.25 -22.38 -12.61
N LYS A 30 -2.24 -23.21 -12.29
CA LYS A 30 -2.37 -24.54 -12.88
C LYS A 30 -3.25 -24.48 -14.12
N GLU A 31 -2.66 -24.91 -15.22
CA GLU A 31 -3.31 -25.22 -16.48
C GLU A 31 -3.28 -26.75 -16.70
N ARG A 32 -4.14 -27.26 -17.60
CA ARG A 32 -4.48 -28.69 -17.70
C ARG A 32 -3.29 -29.68 -17.61
N ASN A 33 -2.14 -29.33 -18.20
CA ASN A 33 -0.90 -30.13 -18.17
C ASN A 33 0.34 -29.30 -17.78
N LYS A 34 0.19 -28.09 -17.25
CA LYS A 34 1.32 -27.18 -16.97
C LYS A 34 1.07 -26.34 -15.72
N SER A 35 2.10 -26.20 -14.90
CA SER A 35 2.17 -25.18 -13.86
C SER A 35 3.04 -24.03 -14.33
N ARG A 36 2.61 -22.80 -14.04
CA ARG A 36 3.42 -21.59 -14.21
C ARG A 36 3.47 -20.84 -12.88
N LEU A 37 4.65 -20.31 -12.55
CA LEU A 37 4.84 -19.45 -11.39
C LEU A 37 4.91 -17.99 -11.83
N TYR A 38 4.28 -17.12 -11.05
CA TYR A 38 4.28 -15.67 -11.21
C TYR A 38 4.63 -15.06 -9.87
N ALA A 39 5.35 -13.95 -9.85
CA ALA A 39 5.66 -13.26 -8.61
C ALA A 39 5.15 -11.83 -8.67
N GLU A 40 4.51 -11.39 -7.59
CA GLU A 40 4.24 -9.99 -7.33
C GLU A 40 5.18 -9.51 -6.23
N THR A 41 5.83 -8.37 -6.47
CA THR A 41 6.76 -7.75 -5.52
C THR A 41 6.16 -6.46 -4.96
N GLN A 42 6.08 -6.38 -3.64
CA GLN A 42 5.84 -5.14 -2.92
C GLN A 42 7.16 -4.68 -2.30
N CYS A 43 7.55 -3.44 -2.59
CA CYS A 43 8.74 -2.82 -2.05
C CYS A 43 8.38 -2.11 -0.75
N PHE A 44 9.03 -2.48 0.35
CA PHE A 44 8.95 -1.82 1.64
C PHE A 44 10.28 -1.14 1.91
N ASP A 45 10.30 0.18 1.81
CA ASP A 45 11.39 0.97 2.39
C ASP A 45 11.08 1.10 3.89
N PRO A 46 11.94 0.61 4.80
CA PRO A 46 11.71 0.69 6.24
C PRO A 46 11.61 2.13 6.78
N LEU A 47 12.00 3.13 5.99
CA LEU A 47 11.82 4.55 6.29
C LEU A 47 10.56 5.16 5.66
N GLN A 48 9.82 4.39 4.85
CA GLN A 48 8.60 4.80 4.18
C GLN A 48 7.40 4.04 4.78
N TYR A 49 6.91 4.54 5.91
CA TYR A 49 5.73 3.98 6.58
C TYR A 49 4.50 4.06 5.66
N MET A 50 3.98 2.91 5.25
CA MET A 50 2.69 2.81 4.56
C MET A 50 1.62 2.35 5.56
N ILE A 51 0.76 3.28 5.98
CA ILE A 51 -0.39 2.99 6.83
C ILE A 51 -1.61 2.84 5.92
N GLN A 52 -2.11 1.61 5.77
CA GLN A 52 -3.32 1.30 5.01
C GLN A 52 -4.49 1.06 5.95
N PHE A 53 -5.62 1.71 5.68
CA PHE A 53 -6.89 1.48 6.38
C PHE A 53 -8.01 1.45 5.36
N VAL A 54 -9.04 0.65 5.65
CA VAL A 54 -10.24 0.53 4.83
C VAL A 54 -11.36 1.21 5.60
N ILE A 55 -11.87 2.32 5.08
CA ILE A 55 -13.08 2.97 5.61
C ILE A 55 -14.28 2.25 4.98
N ARG A 56 -15.17 1.70 5.80
CA ARG A 56 -16.45 1.13 5.36
C ARG A 56 -17.58 1.96 5.98
N ASP A 57 -18.59 2.27 5.18
CA ASP A 57 -19.85 2.89 5.65
C ASP A 57 -19.67 4.20 6.44
N ALA A 58 -18.72 5.05 6.05
CA ALA A 58 -18.56 6.38 6.67
C ALA A 58 -19.53 7.40 6.05
N PRO A 59 -20.34 8.09 6.86
CA PRO A 59 -21.27 9.12 6.38
C PRO A 59 -20.58 10.44 6.01
N ASP A 60 -19.36 10.66 6.53
CA ASP A 60 -18.55 11.86 6.32
C ASP A 60 -17.09 11.45 6.10
N LEU A 61 -16.64 11.51 4.85
CA LEU A 61 -15.28 11.15 4.48
C LEU A 61 -14.26 12.20 4.96
N ASP A 62 -14.63 13.48 4.93
CA ASP A 62 -13.74 14.58 5.27
C ASP A 62 -13.42 14.57 6.77
N GLY A 63 -14.43 14.36 7.62
CA GLY A 63 -14.24 14.18 9.06
C GLY A 63 -13.36 12.98 9.42
N VAL A 64 -13.41 11.90 8.64
CA VAL A 64 -12.53 10.73 8.83
C VAL A 64 -11.09 11.04 8.45
N ILE A 65 -10.88 11.74 7.34
CA ILE A 65 -9.54 12.18 6.91
C ILE A 65 -8.93 13.13 7.95
N GLU A 66 -9.73 14.06 8.48
CA GLU A 66 -9.32 14.98 9.54
C GLU A 66 -8.91 14.24 10.82
N ALA A 67 -9.76 13.34 11.31
CA ALA A 67 -9.46 12.54 12.50
C ALA A 67 -8.17 11.72 12.33
N PHE A 68 -7.97 11.15 11.14
CA PHE A 68 -6.77 10.40 10.81
C PHE A 68 -5.52 11.29 10.78
N ALA A 69 -5.60 12.47 10.16
CA ALA A 69 -4.50 13.43 10.15
C ALA A 69 -4.10 13.86 11.56
N LYS A 70 -5.07 14.12 12.46
CA LYS A 70 -4.80 14.43 13.87
C LYS A 70 -4.10 13.30 14.60
N GLN A 71 -4.50 12.04 14.35
CA GLN A 71 -3.82 10.88 14.94
C GLN A 71 -2.38 10.71 14.43
N LEU A 72 -2.13 11.00 13.15
CA LEU A 72 -0.77 10.99 12.60
C LEU A 72 0.10 12.04 13.30
N VAL A 73 -0.40 13.27 13.46
CA VAL A 73 0.29 14.34 14.18
C VAL A 73 0.60 13.94 15.62
N HIS A 74 -0.37 13.38 16.34
CA HIS A 74 -0.18 12.89 17.71
C HIS A 74 0.91 11.81 17.81
N ARG A 75 1.13 11.03 16.75
CA ARG A 75 2.16 9.99 16.67
C ARG A 75 3.50 10.50 16.11
N GLY A 76 3.65 11.80 15.92
CA GLY A 76 4.89 12.43 15.44
C GLY A 76 5.07 12.44 13.92
N PHE A 77 4.01 12.19 13.14
CA PHE A 77 4.04 12.32 11.69
C PHE A 77 3.56 13.70 11.25
N ALA A 78 4.13 14.24 10.17
CA ALA A 78 3.71 15.51 9.56
C ALA A 78 2.99 15.26 8.22
N PRO A 79 1.65 15.15 8.21
CA PRO A 79 0.90 14.92 6.98
C PRO A 79 0.95 16.18 6.09
N MET A 80 1.40 16.03 4.83
CA MET A 80 1.60 17.18 3.91
C MET A 80 0.54 17.27 2.81
N LYS A 81 0.18 16.12 2.22
CA LYS A 81 -0.75 16.04 1.09
C LYS A 81 -1.50 14.72 1.08
N TYR A 82 -2.71 14.72 0.55
CA TYR A 82 -3.53 13.53 0.33
C TYR A 82 -4.12 13.53 -1.08
N ARG A 83 -4.65 12.40 -1.52
CA ARG A 83 -5.42 12.26 -2.76
C ARG A 83 -6.44 11.15 -2.60
N VAL A 84 -7.54 11.25 -3.32
CA VAL A 84 -8.63 10.27 -3.28
C VAL A 84 -8.64 9.47 -4.57
N LYS A 85 -9.19 8.27 -4.53
CA LYS A 85 -9.42 7.45 -5.72
C LYS A 85 -10.80 7.81 -6.26
N SER A 86 -10.87 8.31 -7.50
CA SER A 86 -12.13 8.69 -8.15
C SER A 86 -12.95 7.45 -8.50
N ALA A 87 -14.24 7.65 -8.80
CA ALA A 87 -15.20 6.57 -9.07
C ALA A 87 -14.82 5.67 -10.27
N ASN A 88 -14.05 6.20 -11.22
CA ASN A 88 -13.50 5.48 -12.37
C ASN A 88 -12.25 4.64 -12.03
N GLY A 89 -11.81 4.64 -10.76
CA GLY A 89 -10.63 3.93 -10.29
C GLY A 89 -9.29 4.65 -10.51
N SER A 90 -9.29 5.86 -11.08
CA SER A 90 -8.08 6.69 -11.17
C SER A 90 -7.76 7.37 -9.85
N TRP A 91 -6.52 7.81 -9.67
CA TRP A 91 -6.14 8.66 -8.55
C TRP A 91 -6.33 10.13 -8.93
N ASP A 92 -7.00 10.90 -8.07
CA ASP A 92 -7.09 12.35 -8.22
C ASP A 92 -5.73 13.03 -7.95
N ALA A 93 -5.68 14.33 -8.23
CA ALA A 93 -4.51 15.16 -7.93
C ALA A 93 -4.21 15.18 -6.43
N TRP A 94 -2.94 15.33 -6.09
CA TRP A 94 -2.54 15.60 -4.70
C TRP A 94 -3.05 16.97 -4.27
N ILE A 95 -3.67 17.01 -3.10
CA ILE A 95 -4.17 18.22 -2.44
C ILE A 95 -3.54 18.34 -1.05
N ALA A 96 -3.36 19.58 -0.58
CA ALA A 96 -2.79 19.85 0.73
C ALA A 96 -3.70 19.28 1.84
N VAL A 97 -3.10 18.78 2.92
CA VAL A 97 -3.88 18.49 4.13
C VAL A 97 -4.31 19.83 4.73
N PRO A 98 -5.59 20.04 5.04
CA PRO A 98 -6.05 21.28 5.67
C PRO A 98 -5.25 21.56 6.95
N GLU A 99 -4.81 22.81 7.12
CA GLU A 99 -4.26 23.28 8.39
C GLU A 99 -5.41 23.44 9.40
N TYR A 100 -5.25 22.87 10.59
CA TYR A 100 -6.22 22.94 11.69
C TYR A 100 -5.69 23.85 12.80
#